data_AF-A0A8J4FJH5-F1
#
_entry.id   AF-A0A8J4FJH5-F1
#
_cell.length_a   1.000
_cell.length_b   1.000
_cell.length_c   1.000
_cell.angle_alpha   90.00
_cell.angle_beta   90.00
_cell.angle_gamma   90.00
#
_symmetry.space_group_name_H-M   'P 1'
#
loop_
_entity.id
_entity.type
_entity.pdbx_description
1 polymer ?
#
loop_
_entity_poly.entity_id
_entity_poly.type
_entity_poly.pdbx_seq_one_letter_code
_entity_poly.pdbx_strand_id
1 'polypeptide(L)'
;HLLSRIRHLAPLEPNPAALERAQRLWTLTAAELAERLAVLWKAKVMAFQERRTLYAWAYQLIAKVPKPAGKAYISGNFASVSDELLEELEIVEGKLPEGLNGCYVRTGPNPFFKPVAGYHWFDGDGMLHLVRLCDDKASYCNRFVETERLRQERQAGRPLFFRMGDMYGLRGLALVLLIELGRAVGVLDNSKGSGTANTALVYHAGRLLTLNEGDLPYGVRITCNGVVETMGRLLMQETWGNNFTAHPKLDPQNGELLFIGYKLDSKPYLSAGIMDAHGNLVRQWNIDIHRPVMMHDMAATEQYLVILDLPLCFDPEAMIKEKSLPLKLRNELPSRIGLLRRDHPSCPTGFADVQWFTLPGPSFMAFHVAASWEEPNGDVKIFACQMDEIDMHLDNSTRAEYGLLTEYTVSPSTGVAKLRQMTKVPGDFPVINPSKATRKCKWCWMATLDNNASPLAFLGIAKMDLEAAPGTDACVAMINYPPGMFGGEAVFVPRAGTTVEDDGYLVVYVYDTKADTSYMNMYCARTMSSTPVASLRMPRRVPYGFHGTWVTEEQIKKQVMWV
;
A
#
# COMPACT_ATOMS: atom_id res chain seq x y z
N HIS A 1 -40.02 -8.97 14.55
CA HIS A 1 -40.31 -10.42 14.65
C HIS A 1 -39.07 -11.32 14.69
N LEU A 2 -38.02 -11.08 13.89
CA LEU A 2 -36.79 -11.89 13.94
C LEU A 2 -35.95 -11.62 15.22
N LEU A 3 -35.90 -10.37 15.67
CA LEU A 3 -35.13 -9.95 16.85
C LEU A 3 -35.77 -10.37 18.20
N SER A 4 -37.07 -10.70 18.23
CA SER A 4 -37.73 -11.19 19.45
C SER A 4 -37.51 -12.68 19.70
N ARG A 5 -36.97 -13.43 18.72
CA ARG A 5 -36.64 -14.86 18.86
C ARG A 5 -35.19 -15.15 19.27
N ILE A 6 -34.33 -14.13 19.35
CA ILE A 6 -32.88 -14.30 19.61
C ILE A 6 -32.54 -14.20 21.11
N ARG A 7 -33.47 -13.77 21.97
CA ARG A 7 -33.21 -13.51 23.41
C ARG A 7 -33.15 -14.74 24.33
N HIS A 8 -33.29 -15.98 23.84
CA HIS A 8 -33.40 -17.16 24.71
C HIS A 8 -32.42 -18.32 24.43
N LEU A 9 -31.28 -18.08 23.80
CA LEU A 9 -30.30 -19.16 23.55
C LEU A 9 -29.02 -18.96 24.39
N ALA A 10 -29.02 -19.58 25.57
CA ALA A 10 -27.82 -20.07 26.26
C ALA A 10 -27.52 -21.52 25.77
N PRO A 11 -26.33 -22.09 26.04
CA PRO A 11 -25.53 -22.82 25.08
C PRO A 11 -26.14 -24.19 24.75
N LEU A 12 -26.41 -24.41 23.46
CA LEU A 12 -26.75 -25.74 22.92
C LEU A 12 -25.63 -26.17 21.97
N GLU A 13 -25.16 -27.40 22.18
CA GLU A 13 -24.19 -28.10 21.34
C GLU A 13 -24.59 -28.05 19.85
N PRO A 14 -23.61 -28.07 18.93
CA PRO A 14 -23.86 -27.84 17.51
C PRO A 14 -24.68 -28.98 16.90
N ASN A 15 -25.92 -28.67 16.51
CA ASN A 15 -26.80 -29.56 15.76
C ASN A 15 -26.28 -29.72 14.30
N PRO A 16 -25.89 -30.94 13.87
CA PRO A 16 -25.38 -31.19 12.52
C PRO A 16 -26.33 -30.76 11.39
N ALA A 17 -27.65 -30.83 11.60
CA ALA A 17 -28.64 -30.42 10.61
C ALA A 17 -28.77 -28.89 10.48
N ALA A 18 -28.40 -28.14 11.52
CA ALA A 18 -28.29 -26.68 11.45
C ALA A 18 -27.01 -26.26 10.69
N LEU A 19 -25.93 -27.03 10.84
CA LEU A 19 -24.70 -26.88 10.06
C LEU A 19 -24.93 -27.20 8.58
N GLU A 20 -25.71 -28.25 8.28
CA GLU A 20 -26.06 -28.64 6.90
C GLU A 20 -27.02 -27.63 6.24
N ARG A 21 -27.96 -27.03 7.00
CA ARG A 21 -28.79 -25.91 6.50
C ARG A 21 -27.98 -24.62 6.33
N ALA A 22 -27.00 -24.37 7.19
CA ALA A 22 -26.06 -23.26 7.02
C ALA A 22 -25.17 -23.50 5.78
N GLN A 23 -24.72 -24.73 5.52
CA GLN A 23 -24.00 -25.13 4.30
C GLN A 23 -24.87 -25.01 3.03
N ARG A 24 -26.15 -25.36 3.07
CA ARG A 24 -27.10 -25.15 1.94
C ARG A 24 -27.49 -23.69 1.72
N LEU A 25 -27.39 -22.84 2.73
CA LEU A 25 -27.44 -21.38 2.56
C LEU A 25 -26.11 -20.82 2.05
N TRP A 26 -25.00 -21.53 2.30
CA TRP A 26 -23.65 -21.23 1.80
C TRP A 26 -23.45 -21.61 0.32
N THR A 27 -24.30 -22.48 -0.24
CA THR A 27 -24.32 -22.75 -1.68
C THR A 27 -24.96 -21.61 -2.48
N LEU A 28 -25.61 -20.64 -1.81
CA LEU A 28 -25.94 -19.35 -2.41
C LEU A 28 -24.79 -18.38 -2.10
N THR A 29 -24.21 -17.77 -3.12
CA THR A 29 -23.21 -16.72 -2.93
C THR A 29 -23.85 -15.52 -2.22
N ALA A 30 -23.05 -14.74 -1.48
CA ALA A 30 -23.48 -13.46 -0.89
C ALA A 30 -24.19 -12.56 -1.93
N ALA A 31 -23.72 -12.61 -3.18
CA ALA A 31 -24.31 -11.91 -4.32
C ALA A 31 -25.73 -12.39 -4.65
N GLU A 32 -25.99 -13.70 -4.69
CA GLU A 32 -27.33 -14.24 -5.00
C GLU A 32 -28.36 -13.92 -3.91
N LEU A 33 -27.94 -13.90 -2.64
CA LEU A 33 -28.81 -13.47 -1.54
C LEU A 33 -29.11 -11.97 -1.63
N ALA A 34 -28.11 -11.16 -1.94
CA ALA A 34 -28.26 -9.72 -2.15
C ALA A 34 -29.21 -9.40 -3.31
N GLU A 35 -29.12 -10.13 -4.43
CA GLU A 35 -30.03 -9.97 -5.58
C GLU A 35 -31.49 -10.26 -5.22
N ARG A 36 -31.75 -11.34 -4.49
CA ARG A 36 -33.12 -11.69 -4.04
C ARG A 36 -33.70 -10.63 -3.10
N LEU A 37 -32.88 -10.08 -2.20
CA LEU A 37 -33.27 -8.97 -1.33
C LEU A 37 -33.47 -7.67 -2.11
N ALA A 38 -32.65 -7.43 -3.15
CA ALA A 38 -32.76 -6.27 -4.02
C ALA A 38 -34.10 -6.23 -4.76
N VAL A 39 -34.64 -7.37 -5.18
CA VAL A 39 -35.98 -7.45 -5.81
C VAL A 39 -37.07 -6.93 -4.86
N LEU A 40 -37.05 -7.35 -3.59
CA LEU A 40 -38.01 -6.88 -2.57
C LEU A 40 -37.85 -5.38 -2.26
N TRP A 41 -36.63 -4.86 -2.33
CA TRP A 41 -36.33 -3.45 -2.09
C TRP A 41 -36.70 -2.54 -3.26
N LYS A 42 -36.41 -2.98 -4.49
CA LYS A 42 -36.80 -2.29 -5.73
C LYS A 42 -38.32 -2.30 -5.92
N ALA A 43 -38.99 -3.40 -5.53
CA ALA A 43 -40.45 -3.51 -5.57
C ALA A 43 -41.19 -2.53 -4.63
N LYS A 44 -40.52 -1.91 -3.65
CA LYS A 44 -41.13 -0.99 -2.69
C LYS A 44 -41.19 0.49 -3.11
N VAL A 45 -40.79 0.86 -4.34
CA VAL A 45 -40.84 2.24 -4.88
C VAL A 45 -40.29 3.28 -3.87
N MET A 46 -39.10 3.04 -3.31
CA MET A 46 -38.43 4.05 -2.48
C MET A 46 -37.57 4.96 -3.36
N ALA A 47 -37.54 6.27 -3.09
CA ALA A 47 -36.66 7.20 -3.78
C ALA A 47 -35.17 6.88 -3.50
N PHE A 48 -34.26 7.27 -4.40
CA PHE A 48 -32.81 7.01 -4.25
C PHE A 48 -32.26 7.50 -2.90
N GLN A 49 -32.64 8.71 -2.49
CA GLN A 49 -32.19 9.31 -1.24
C GLN A 49 -32.69 8.56 0.00
N GLU A 50 -33.89 7.98 -0.06
CA GLU A 50 -34.45 7.15 1.01
C GLU A 50 -33.71 5.82 1.13
N ARG A 51 -33.42 5.17 -0.02
CA ARG A 51 -32.59 3.95 -0.05
C ARG A 51 -31.22 4.20 0.56
N ARG A 52 -30.58 5.32 0.19
CA ARG A 52 -29.26 5.73 0.70
C ARG A 52 -29.28 6.02 2.20
N THR A 53 -30.30 6.71 2.67
CA THR A 53 -30.47 7.02 4.10
C THR A 53 -30.68 5.74 4.93
N LEU A 54 -31.54 4.83 4.45
CA LEU A 54 -31.81 3.56 5.11
C LEU A 54 -30.57 2.64 5.11
N TYR A 55 -29.85 2.56 3.98
CA TYR A 55 -28.58 1.84 3.88
C TYR A 55 -27.58 2.35 4.92
N ALA A 56 -27.36 3.66 4.98
CA ALA A 56 -26.39 4.23 5.89
C ALA A 56 -26.80 4.07 7.36
N TRP A 57 -28.10 4.14 7.67
CA TRP A 57 -28.62 3.82 9.00
C TRP A 57 -28.35 2.36 9.37
N ALA A 58 -28.60 1.42 8.45
CA ALA A 58 -28.32 0.01 8.66
C ALA A 58 -26.81 -0.25 8.83
N TYR A 59 -25.97 0.36 8.00
CA TYR A 59 -24.52 0.29 8.12
C TYR A 59 -24.08 0.76 9.51
N GLN A 60 -24.51 1.95 9.94
CA GLN A 60 -24.18 2.46 11.26
C GLN A 60 -24.66 1.55 12.40
N LEU A 61 -25.86 1.00 12.29
CA LEU A 61 -26.42 0.12 13.32
C LEU A 61 -25.61 -1.19 13.46
N ILE A 62 -25.19 -1.78 12.34
CA ILE A 62 -24.43 -3.03 12.33
C ILE A 62 -22.96 -2.78 12.73
N ALA A 63 -22.34 -1.73 12.18
CA ALA A 63 -20.95 -1.35 12.37
C ALA A 63 -20.66 -0.88 13.81
N LYS A 64 -21.60 -0.17 14.44
CA LYS A 64 -21.38 0.43 15.76
C LYS A 64 -21.17 -0.64 16.84
N VAL A 65 -19.95 -0.68 17.38
CA VAL A 65 -19.55 -1.53 18.50
C VAL A 65 -19.22 -0.68 19.73
N PRO A 66 -19.44 -1.18 20.97
CA PRO A 66 -19.14 -0.42 22.19
C PRO A 66 -17.66 -0.06 22.37
N LYS A 67 -16.76 -0.90 21.85
CA LYS A 67 -15.30 -0.71 21.87
C LYS A 67 -14.76 -1.06 20.47
N PRO A 68 -14.63 -0.08 19.56
CA PRO A 68 -14.01 -0.32 18.26
C PRO A 68 -12.51 -0.60 18.43
N ALA A 69 -12.03 -1.63 17.72
CA ALA A 69 -10.60 -1.94 17.61
C ALA A 69 -9.89 -0.90 16.72
N GLY A 70 -8.57 -0.79 16.78
CA GLY A 70 -7.82 0.14 15.95
C GLY A 70 -7.73 1.55 16.49
N LYS A 71 -7.99 1.76 17.78
CA LYS A 71 -7.92 3.10 18.40
C LYS A 71 -6.52 3.72 18.26
N ALA A 72 -5.47 2.90 18.26
CA ALA A 72 -4.09 3.35 18.08
C ALA A 72 -3.91 4.07 16.73
N TYR A 73 -4.51 3.54 15.67
CA TYR A 73 -4.42 4.07 14.29
C TYR A 73 -5.27 5.32 14.02
N ILE A 74 -5.92 5.88 15.04
CA ILE A 74 -6.65 7.15 14.95
C ILE A 74 -6.29 8.09 16.12
N SER A 75 -5.20 7.82 16.82
CA SER A 75 -4.73 8.58 17.99
C SER A 75 -3.30 9.06 17.79
N GLY A 76 -2.89 10.11 18.51
CA GLY A 76 -1.55 10.69 18.38
C GLY A 76 -1.25 11.09 16.94
N ASN A 77 -0.06 10.75 16.44
CA ASN A 77 0.31 11.10 15.07
C ASN A 77 -0.38 10.26 13.98
N PHE A 78 -1.13 9.20 14.34
CA PHE A 78 -1.99 8.50 13.37
C PHE A 78 -3.34 9.20 13.16
N ALA A 79 -3.72 10.14 14.04
CA ALA A 79 -4.98 10.84 13.89
C ALA A 79 -5.02 11.63 12.57
N SER A 80 -6.21 11.79 12.00
CA SER A 80 -6.37 12.56 10.76
C SER A 80 -6.17 14.06 10.98
N VAL A 81 -5.83 14.75 9.90
CA VAL A 81 -5.91 16.21 9.76
C VAL A 81 -7.00 16.55 8.74
N SER A 82 -7.80 17.56 9.04
CA SER A 82 -9.02 17.88 8.25
C SER A 82 -8.85 19.07 7.31
N ASP A 83 -7.87 19.91 7.58
CA ASP A 83 -7.56 21.15 6.87
C ASP A 83 -6.60 20.91 5.71
N GLU A 84 -6.85 21.62 4.62
CA GLU A 84 -6.02 21.64 3.43
C GLU A 84 -5.36 23.02 3.32
N LEU A 85 -4.03 23.05 3.32
CA LEU A 85 -3.22 24.27 3.43
C LEU A 85 -2.36 24.48 2.19
N LEU A 86 -1.92 25.72 1.98
CA LEU A 86 -0.83 26.10 1.09
C LEU A 86 -0.07 27.21 1.80
N GLU A 87 1.14 26.93 2.27
CA GLU A 87 1.92 27.86 3.08
C GLU A 87 3.40 27.82 2.72
N GLU A 88 4.08 28.96 2.83
CA GLU A 88 5.54 29.00 2.77
C GLU A 88 6.13 28.38 4.05
N LEU A 89 7.31 27.78 3.92
CA LEU A 89 7.99 27.10 5.02
C LEU A 89 9.23 27.86 5.48
N GLU A 90 9.45 27.84 6.79
CA GLU A 90 10.68 28.30 7.40
C GLU A 90 11.68 27.14 7.53
N ILE A 91 12.94 27.40 7.17
CA ILE A 91 14.08 26.52 7.44
C ILE A 91 14.54 26.83 8.87
N VAL A 92 14.36 25.87 9.77
CA VAL A 92 14.66 26.04 11.20
C VAL A 92 16.06 25.56 11.58
N GLU A 93 16.67 24.70 10.75
CA GLU A 93 18.03 24.21 10.93
C GLU A 93 18.69 23.99 9.57
N GLY A 94 19.99 24.26 9.47
CA GLY A 94 20.79 24.00 8.28
C GLY A 94 20.46 24.91 7.09
N LYS A 95 20.71 24.41 5.87
CA LYS A 95 20.45 25.12 4.60
C LYS A 95 20.02 24.13 3.53
N LEU A 96 19.01 24.49 2.73
CA LEU A 96 18.65 23.73 1.54
C LEU A 96 19.87 23.56 0.61
N PRO A 97 20.08 22.36 0.03
CA PRO A 97 21.07 22.16 -1.02
C PRO A 97 20.86 23.10 -2.21
N GLU A 98 21.94 23.75 -2.62
CA GLU A 98 21.91 24.67 -3.77
C GLU A 98 21.46 23.93 -5.04
N GLY A 99 20.51 24.54 -5.76
CA GLY A 99 20.00 24.03 -7.03
C GLY A 99 19.04 22.83 -6.92
N LEU A 100 18.66 22.41 -5.71
CA LEU A 100 17.69 21.33 -5.53
C LEU A 100 16.26 21.84 -5.75
N ASN A 101 15.74 21.62 -6.95
CA ASN A 101 14.39 22.02 -7.35
C ASN A 101 13.50 20.81 -7.64
N GLY A 102 12.31 20.79 -7.04
CA GLY A 102 11.34 19.70 -7.18
C GLY A 102 10.36 19.65 -6.03
N CYS A 103 9.66 18.53 -5.87
CA CYS A 103 8.68 18.31 -4.82
C CYS A 103 8.89 16.96 -4.16
N TYR A 104 9.02 16.95 -2.84
CA TYR A 104 8.82 15.74 -2.05
C TYR A 104 7.32 15.58 -1.82
N VAL A 105 6.76 14.45 -2.24
CA VAL A 105 5.33 14.14 -2.12
C VAL A 105 5.19 12.81 -1.42
N ARG A 106 4.36 12.75 -0.39
CA ARG A 106 4.06 11.49 0.32
C ARG A 106 2.57 11.34 0.54
N THR A 107 2.06 10.16 0.22
CA THR A 107 0.68 9.77 0.50
C THR A 107 0.57 9.05 1.84
N GLY A 108 -0.63 9.03 2.40
CA GLY A 108 -0.94 8.24 3.57
C GLY A 108 -2.45 8.18 3.83
N PRO A 109 -2.86 7.30 4.75
CA PRO A 109 -4.24 7.16 5.14
C PRO A 109 -4.64 8.30 6.09
N ASN A 110 -5.70 9.00 5.74
CA ASN A 110 -6.22 10.12 6.52
C ASN A 110 -7.76 10.06 6.44
N PRO A 111 -8.45 9.37 7.36
CA PRO A 111 -9.88 9.18 7.27
C PRO A 111 -10.61 10.54 7.32
N PHE A 112 -11.35 10.86 6.25
CA PHE A 112 -12.07 12.13 6.15
C PHE A 112 -13.25 12.15 7.14
N PHE A 113 -14.01 11.06 7.18
CA PHE A 113 -15.04 10.83 8.17
C PHE A 113 -14.52 9.94 9.29
N LYS A 114 -14.95 10.24 10.52
CA LYS A 114 -14.65 9.39 11.67
C LYS A 114 -15.16 7.96 11.42
N PRO A 115 -14.30 6.93 11.58
CA PRO A 115 -14.72 5.54 11.45
C PRO A 115 -15.87 5.17 12.40
N VAL A 116 -16.76 4.30 11.95
CA VAL A 116 -17.96 3.89 12.71
C VAL A 116 -17.73 2.61 13.52
N ALA A 117 -16.88 1.71 13.04
CA ALA A 117 -16.49 0.46 13.68
C ALA A 117 -14.97 0.41 13.94
N GLY A 118 -14.36 -0.77 13.79
CA GLY A 118 -12.91 -0.91 13.83
C GLY A 118 -12.23 -0.18 12.68
N TYR A 119 -10.95 0.13 12.86
CA TYR A 119 -10.17 0.87 11.86
C TYR A 119 -8.76 0.31 11.75
N HIS A 120 -8.40 -0.19 10.57
CA HIS A 120 -7.01 -0.52 10.27
C HIS A 120 -6.30 0.72 9.72
N TRP A 121 -4.97 0.83 9.92
CA TRP A 121 -4.20 1.96 9.39
C TRP A 121 -4.42 2.16 7.89
N PHE A 122 -4.53 1.07 7.13
CA PHE A 122 -4.69 1.07 5.67
C PHE A 122 -6.06 1.57 5.16
N ASP A 123 -7.04 1.80 6.05
CA ASP A 123 -8.43 2.11 5.65
C ASP A 123 -8.70 3.57 5.27
N GLY A 124 -7.80 4.48 5.66
CA GLY A 124 -8.02 5.92 5.54
C GLY A 124 -8.01 6.41 4.11
N ASP A 125 -8.76 7.49 3.83
CA ASP A 125 -8.75 8.14 2.54
C ASP A 125 -7.36 8.71 2.23
N GLY A 126 -6.93 8.68 0.97
CA GLY A 126 -5.60 9.16 0.59
C GLY A 126 -5.48 10.67 0.75
N MET A 127 -4.52 11.11 1.56
CA MET A 127 -4.12 12.52 1.65
C MET A 127 -2.65 12.66 1.28
N LEU A 128 -2.39 13.59 0.37
CA LEU A 128 -1.06 13.95 -0.09
C LEU A 128 -0.51 15.06 0.79
N HIS A 129 0.76 14.93 1.18
CA HIS A 129 1.55 15.98 1.80
C HIS A 129 2.76 16.26 0.92
N LEU A 130 2.90 17.50 0.49
CA LEU A 130 3.87 17.94 -0.48
C LEU A 130 4.70 19.08 0.09
N VAL A 131 6.03 19.00 -0.09
CA VAL A 131 6.94 20.15 0.07
C VAL A 131 7.61 20.43 -1.27
N ARG A 132 7.33 21.60 -1.83
CA ARG A 132 7.95 22.12 -3.05
C ARG A 132 9.19 22.92 -2.67
N LEU A 133 10.32 22.59 -3.30
CA LEU A 133 11.56 23.35 -3.25
C LEU A 133 11.76 24.01 -4.61
N CYS A 134 11.91 25.34 -4.62
CA CYS A 134 12.17 26.10 -5.83
C CYS A 134 12.93 27.38 -5.47
N ASP A 135 14.09 27.60 -6.09
CA ASP A 135 14.90 28.81 -5.93
C ASP A 135 15.17 29.16 -4.45
N ASP A 136 15.66 28.16 -3.70
CA ASP A 136 15.93 28.22 -2.24
C ASP A 136 14.71 28.53 -1.35
N LYS A 137 13.51 28.56 -1.92
CA LYS A 137 12.25 28.67 -1.17
C LYS A 137 11.61 27.30 -1.01
N ALA A 138 10.85 27.17 0.06
CA ALA A 138 10.07 25.98 0.35
C ALA A 138 8.61 26.34 0.62
N SER A 139 7.68 25.55 0.10
CA SER A 139 6.25 25.68 0.39
C SER A 139 5.61 24.31 0.62
N TYR A 140 4.68 24.25 1.55
CA TYR A 140 3.91 23.06 1.90
C TYR A 140 2.49 23.11 1.32
N CYS A 141 2.00 21.97 0.86
CA CYS A 141 0.61 21.78 0.47
C CYS A 141 0.12 20.39 0.91
N ASN A 142 -1.09 20.31 1.44
CA ASN A 142 -1.77 19.03 1.64
C ASN A 142 -3.17 19.00 1.03
N ARG A 143 -3.51 17.90 0.36
CA ARG A 143 -4.80 17.73 -0.33
C ARG A 143 -5.27 16.28 -0.26
N PHE A 144 -6.58 16.09 -0.11
CA PHE A 144 -7.19 14.78 -0.31
C PHE A 144 -7.15 14.40 -1.80
N VAL A 145 -6.94 13.11 -2.06
CA VAL A 145 -7.19 12.55 -3.39
C VAL A 145 -8.70 12.41 -3.54
N GLU A 146 -9.28 13.08 -4.54
CA GLU A 146 -10.72 13.05 -4.81
C GLU A 146 -11.12 11.73 -5.48
N THR A 147 -11.03 10.64 -4.72
CA THR A 147 -11.47 9.31 -5.16
C THR A 147 -12.99 9.26 -5.34
N GLU A 148 -13.46 8.34 -6.18
CA GLU A 148 -14.89 8.13 -6.36
C GLU A 148 -15.58 7.76 -5.04
N ARG A 149 -14.91 6.93 -4.22
CA ARG A 149 -15.33 6.60 -2.85
C ARG A 149 -15.53 7.87 -2.01
N LEU A 150 -14.51 8.72 -1.91
CA LEU A 150 -14.57 9.93 -1.07
C LEU A 150 -15.63 10.92 -1.57
N ARG A 151 -15.75 11.10 -2.89
CA ARG A 151 -16.79 11.93 -3.50
C ARG A 151 -18.19 11.47 -3.12
N GLN A 152 -18.46 10.17 -3.21
CA GLN A 152 -19.74 9.60 -2.80
C GLN A 152 -19.99 9.78 -1.30
N GLU A 153 -19.01 9.50 -0.43
CA GLU A 153 -19.19 9.70 1.02
C GLU A 153 -19.43 11.16 1.40
N ARG A 154 -18.71 12.11 0.76
CA ARG A 154 -18.92 13.56 0.94
C ARG A 154 -20.32 14.00 0.53
N GLN A 155 -20.81 13.54 -0.62
CA GLN A 155 -22.18 13.81 -1.06
C GLN A 155 -23.25 13.27 -0.09
N ALA A 156 -22.95 12.18 0.63
CA ALA A 156 -23.83 11.64 1.67
C ALA A 156 -23.63 12.27 3.07
N GLY A 157 -22.54 13.01 3.26
CA GLY A 157 -22.11 13.55 4.54
C GLY A 157 -21.77 12.49 5.60
N ARG A 158 -21.43 11.27 5.18
CA ARG A 158 -21.16 10.12 6.08
C ARG A 158 -20.42 8.98 5.38
N PRO A 159 -19.77 8.08 6.14
CA PRO A 159 -19.26 6.82 5.62
C PRO A 159 -20.33 5.96 4.92
N LEU A 160 -19.97 5.40 3.77
CA LEU A 160 -20.81 4.48 2.99
C LEU A 160 -20.06 3.22 2.58
N PHE A 161 -18.75 3.33 2.34
CA PHE A 161 -17.95 2.23 1.84
C PHE A 161 -17.38 1.42 2.99
N PHE A 162 -17.10 0.16 2.67
CA PHE A 162 -16.48 -0.79 3.58
C PHE A 162 -15.04 -0.42 3.90
N ARG A 163 -14.60 -0.81 5.10
CA ARG A 163 -13.21 -0.73 5.57
C ARG A 163 -12.75 -2.12 5.98
N MET A 164 -11.46 -2.41 5.91
CA MET A 164 -10.90 -3.65 6.45
C MET A 164 -11.19 -3.77 7.94
N GLY A 165 -11.11 -2.68 8.70
CA GLY A 165 -11.50 -2.66 10.11
C GLY A 165 -12.96 -3.03 10.41
N ASP A 166 -13.84 -3.04 9.40
CA ASP A 166 -15.21 -3.52 9.52
C ASP A 166 -15.28 -5.07 9.47
N MET A 167 -14.26 -5.77 8.96
CA MET A 167 -14.19 -7.23 8.76
C MET A 167 -13.89 -8.01 10.03
N TYR A 168 -14.69 -7.82 11.07
CA TYR A 168 -14.43 -8.44 12.36
C TYR A 168 -15.67 -9.16 12.92
N GLY A 169 -15.56 -10.49 13.08
CA GLY A 169 -16.61 -11.34 13.64
C GLY A 169 -17.88 -11.43 12.78
N LEU A 170 -18.97 -11.89 13.39
CA LEU A 170 -20.28 -12.07 12.72
C LEU A 170 -20.87 -10.74 12.19
N ARG A 171 -20.50 -9.60 12.77
CA ARG A 171 -20.95 -8.29 12.29
C ARG A 171 -20.25 -7.89 11.00
N GLY A 172 -18.96 -8.19 10.87
CA GLY A 172 -18.23 -8.00 9.61
C GLY A 172 -18.88 -8.76 8.47
N LEU A 173 -19.28 -10.02 8.70
CA LEU A 173 -20.04 -10.79 7.70
C LEU A 173 -21.37 -10.11 7.31
N ALA A 174 -22.12 -9.58 8.28
CA ALA A 174 -23.35 -8.86 8.00
C ALA A 174 -23.12 -7.55 7.22
N LEU A 175 -22.01 -6.86 7.46
CA LEU A 175 -21.62 -5.67 6.70
C LEU A 175 -21.27 -6.02 5.25
N VAL A 176 -20.50 -7.10 5.03
CA VAL A 176 -20.20 -7.60 3.68
C VAL A 176 -21.49 -7.85 2.89
N LEU A 177 -22.47 -8.54 3.49
CA LEU A 177 -23.78 -8.76 2.86
C LEU A 177 -24.55 -7.45 2.60
N LEU A 178 -24.50 -6.50 3.54
CA LEU A 178 -25.15 -5.20 3.39
C LEU A 178 -24.56 -4.43 2.20
N ILE A 179 -23.24 -4.46 2.01
CA ILE A 179 -22.56 -3.78 0.90
C ILE A 179 -22.96 -4.36 -0.44
N GLU A 180 -22.98 -5.68 -0.57
CA GLU A 180 -23.45 -6.33 -1.80
C GLU A 180 -24.90 -5.96 -2.11
N LEU A 181 -25.76 -5.86 -1.09
CA LEU A 181 -27.12 -5.32 -1.26
C LEU A 181 -27.09 -3.84 -1.71
N GLY A 182 -26.26 -3.02 -1.08
CA GLY A 182 -26.07 -1.60 -1.42
C GLY A 182 -25.66 -1.40 -2.89
N ARG A 183 -24.80 -2.28 -3.42
CA ARG A 183 -24.42 -2.33 -4.83
C ARG A 183 -25.59 -2.75 -5.71
N ALA A 184 -26.26 -3.86 -5.39
CA ALA A 184 -27.37 -4.41 -6.19
C ALA A 184 -28.55 -3.43 -6.35
N VAL A 185 -28.75 -2.54 -5.38
CA VAL A 185 -29.83 -1.53 -5.36
C VAL A 185 -29.36 -0.13 -5.75
N GLY A 186 -28.10 0.00 -6.17
CA GLY A 186 -27.50 1.22 -6.72
C GLY A 186 -27.20 2.31 -5.71
N VAL A 187 -27.18 2.02 -4.41
CA VAL A 187 -26.79 3.00 -3.36
C VAL A 187 -25.28 3.22 -3.34
N LEU A 188 -24.52 2.17 -3.65
CA LEU A 188 -23.07 2.21 -3.85
C LEU A 188 -22.77 2.02 -5.34
N ASP A 189 -21.98 2.92 -5.91
CA ASP A 189 -21.46 2.77 -7.26
C ASP A 189 -19.96 2.48 -7.23
N ASN A 190 -19.59 1.23 -7.51
CA ASN A 190 -18.19 0.79 -7.60
C ASN A 190 -17.72 0.70 -9.07
N SER A 191 -18.55 1.06 -10.06
CA SER A 191 -18.21 0.95 -11.49
C SER A 191 -17.00 1.82 -11.86
N LYS A 192 -16.76 2.88 -11.09
CA LYS A 192 -15.63 3.81 -11.23
C LYS A 192 -14.59 3.63 -10.10
N GLY A 193 -14.53 2.45 -9.51
CA GLY A 193 -13.60 2.13 -8.43
C GLY A 193 -14.12 2.51 -7.04
N SER A 194 -13.48 1.95 -6.02
CA SER A 194 -13.80 2.18 -4.60
C SER A 194 -12.56 2.27 -3.71
N GLY A 195 -11.38 2.44 -4.32
CA GLY A 195 -10.12 2.55 -3.60
C GLY A 195 -9.94 3.89 -2.89
N THR A 196 -8.96 3.92 -2.00
CA THR A 196 -8.62 5.12 -1.21
C THR A 196 -7.49 5.94 -1.81
N ALA A 197 -6.74 5.38 -2.77
CA ALA A 197 -5.55 6.00 -3.38
C ALA A 197 -4.52 6.48 -2.35
N ASN A 198 -4.37 5.74 -1.25
CA ASN A 198 -3.59 6.17 -0.07
C ASN A 198 -2.19 5.58 0.02
N THR A 199 -1.85 4.57 -0.81
CA THR A 199 -0.76 3.63 -0.53
C THR A 199 0.57 4.16 -1.04
N ALA A 200 0.68 4.44 -2.33
CA ALA A 200 1.96 4.85 -2.93
C ALA A 200 1.81 5.85 -4.08
N LEU A 201 2.94 6.30 -4.61
CA LEU A 201 3.04 7.30 -5.68
C LEU A 201 4.04 6.84 -6.74
N VAL A 202 3.73 7.05 -8.01
CA VAL A 202 4.69 6.89 -9.11
C VAL A 202 4.52 7.99 -10.16
N TYR A 203 5.63 8.54 -10.67
CA TYR A 203 5.58 9.43 -11.82
C TYR A 203 5.84 8.62 -13.10
N HIS A 204 4.87 8.61 -14.01
CA HIS A 204 4.97 7.87 -15.27
C HIS A 204 4.22 8.59 -16.39
N ALA A 205 4.80 8.61 -17.60
CA ALA A 205 4.16 9.17 -18.80
C ALA A 205 3.55 10.57 -18.60
N GLY A 206 4.29 11.48 -17.95
CA GLY A 206 3.82 12.86 -17.71
C GLY A 206 2.80 13.01 -16.57
N ARG A 207 2.56 11.97 -15.78
CA ARG A 207 1.51 11.94 -14.75
C ARG A 207 2.09 11.48 -13.42
N LEU A 208 1.75 12.17 -12.33
CA LEU A 208 1.93 11.63 -11.00
C LEU A 208 0.69 10.80 -10.65
N LEU A 209 0.88 9.54 -10.32
CA LEU A 209 -0.17 8.58 -10.04
C LEU A 209 -0.17 8.22 -8.56
N THR A 210 -1.32 8.31 -7.91
CA THR A 210 -1.57 7.83 -6.54
C THR A 210 -2.19 6.45 -6.61
N LEU A 211 -1.68 5.52 -5.81
CA LEU A 211 -1.91 4.09 -5.98
C LEU A 211 -2.59 3.49 -4.75
N ASN A 212 -3.44 2.48 -4.99
CA ASN A 212 -4.00 1.61 -3.98
C ASN A 212 -4.28 0.25 -4.62
N GLU A 213 -3.83 -0.82 -3.96
CA GLU A 213 -3.87 -2.20 -4.45
C GLU A 213 -5.27 -2.76 -4.76
N GLY A 214 -6.34 -2.08 -4.32
CA GLY A 214 -7.74 -2.44 -4.57
C GLY A 214 -8.41 -1.66 -5.70
N ASP A 215 -7.68 -0.82 -6.45
CA ASP A 215 -8.27 0.03 -7.48
C ASP A 215 -7.28 0.33 -8.63
N LEU A 216 -7.73 1.09 -9.64
CA LEU A 216 -6.85 1.71 -10.62
C LEU A 216 -6.23 2.99 -10.06
N PRO A 217 -5.05 3.42 -10.58
CA PRO A 217 -4.39 4.64 -10.16
C PRO A 217 -5.27 5.89 -10.32
N TYR A 218 -5.09 6.89 -9.47
CA TYR A 218 -5.63 8.23 -9.68
C TYR A 218 -4.51 9.18 -10.11
N GLY A 219 -4.73 9.94 -11.17
CA GLY A 219 -3.78 10.97 -11.59
C GLY A 219 -3.92 12.23 -10.75
N VAL A 220 -2.80 12.80 -10.37
CA VAL A 220 -2.73 14.10 -9.69
C VAL A 220 -1.74 15.02 -10.42
N ARG A 221 -2.05 16.32 -10.39
CA ARG A 221 -1.24 17.38 -11.00
C ARG A 221 -0.62 18.24 -9.91
N ILE A 222 0.67 18.55 -10.03
CA ILE A 222 1.34 19.55 -9.20
C ILE A 222 1.46 20.81 -10.04
N THR A 223 0.77 21.86 -9.61
CA THR A 223 0.84 23.16 -10.26
C THR A 223 2.18 23.84 -9.96
N CYS A 224 2.58 24.82 -10.78
CA CYS A 224 3.87 25.52 -10.62
C CYS A 224 4.01 26.25 -9.26
N ASN A 225 2.90 26.66 -8.65
CA ASN A 225 2.83 27.25 -7.32
C ASN A 225 2.67 26.22 -6.19
N GLY A 226 2.81 24.92 -6.48
CA GLY A 226 2.86 23.86 -5.47
C GLY A 226 1.50 23.32 -4.99
N VAL A 227 0.38 23.73 -5.60
CA VAL A 227 -0.94 23.16 -5.32
C VAL A 227 -1.10 21.81 -6.02
N VAL A 228 -1.72 20.85 -5.33
CA VAL A 228 -2.05 19.53 -5.88
C VAL A 228 -3.52 19.45 -6.27
N GLU A 229 -3.79 18.91 -7.45
CA GLU A 229 -5.16 18.72 -7.96
C GLU A 229 -5.37 17.26 -8.39
N THR A 230 -6.52 16.69 -8.03
CA THR A 230 -6.90 15.35 -8.51
C THR A 230 -7.50 15.44 -9.90
N MET A 231 -6.87 14.79 -10.87
CA MET A 231 -7.31 14.79 -12.27
C MET A 231 -8.38 13.72 -12.54
N GLY A 232 -8.32 12.59 -11.83
CA GLY A 232 -9.31 11.50 -11.95
C GLY A 232 -8.69 10.12 -11.88
N ARG A 233 -9.54 9.09 -11.97
CA ARG A 233 -9.14 7.68 -12.00
C ARG A 233 -8.68 7.28 -13.39
N LEU A 234 -7.55 6.57 -13.49
CA LEU A 234 -6.95 6.15 -14.74
C LEU A 234 -7.92 5.25 -15.50
N LEU A 235 -8.12 5.56 -16.77
CA LEU A 235 -8.82 4.69 -17.69
C LEU A 235 -7.79 3.82 -18.39
N MET A 236 -7.84 2.52 -18.12
CA MET A 236 -7.02 1.55 -18.83
C MET A 236 -7.81 1.00 -20.04
N GLN A 237 -7.09 0.43 -21.00
CA GLN A 237 -7.70 -0.25 -22.15
C GLN A 237 -8.68 -1.32 -21.66
N GLU A 238 -9.74 -1.59 -22.42
CA GLU A 238 -10.81 -2.54 -22.06
C GLU A 238 -10.29 -3.94 -21.72
N THR A 239 -9.11 -4.31 -22.23
CA THR A 239 -8.46 -5.58 -21.93
C THR A 239 -7.99 -5.71 -20.48
N TRP A 240 -7.78 -4.59 -19.76
CA TRP A 240 -7.37 -4.59 -18.36
C TRP A 240 -8.55 -4.44 -17.40
N GLY A 241 -9.04 -5.58 -16.90
CA GLY A 241 -10.16 -5.64 -15.95
C GLY A 241 -9.76 -5.92 -14.49
N ASN A 242 -8.51 -5.61 -14.11
CA ASN A 242 -7.94 -5.98 -12.80
C ASN A 242 -7.48 -4.76 -11.99
N ASN A 243 -7.17 -4.98 -10.72
CA ASN A 243 -6.58 -3.98 -9.84
C ASN A 243 -5.15 -3.64 -10.28
N PHE A 244 -4.59 -2.57 -9.72
CA PHE A 244 -3.23 -2.12 -10.01
C PHE A 244 -2.42 -2.09 -8.71
N THR A 245 -1.26 -2.75 -8.67
CA THR A 245 -0.40 -2.78 -7.47
C THR A 245 -0.02 -1.36 -7.01
N ALA A 246 0.17 -1.20 -5.71
CA ALA A 246 0.75 0.03 -5.16
C ALA A 246 2.25 0.18 -5.52
N HIS A 247 2.91 -0.88 -5.97
CA HIS A 247 4.36 -0.88 -6.19
C HIS A 247 4.77 -1.26 -7.61
N PRO A 248 4.31 -0.53 -8.64
CA PRO A 248 4.83 -0.73 -9.97
C PRO A 248 6.32 -0.34 -10.02
N LYS A 249 7.09 -1.00 -10.89
CA LYS A 249 8.52 -0.74 -11.05
C LYS A 249 8.75 -0.02 -12.38
N LEU A 250 9.25 1.21 -12.30
CA LEU A 250 9.65 2.01 -13.47
C LEU A 250 11.08 1.63 -13.87
N ASP A 251 11.28 1.21 -15.12
CA ASP A 251 12.61 0.95 -15.66
C ASP A 251 13.21 2.27 -16.19
N PRO A 252 14.27 2.81 -15.58
CA PRO A 252 14.80 4.13 -15.93
C PRO A 252 15.49 4.16 -17.30
N GLN A 253 15.82 3.02 -17.92
CA GLN A 253 16.49 3.03 -19.24
C GLN A 253 15.51 3.14 -20.41
N ASN A 254 14.35 2.51 -20.32
CA ASN A 254 13.38 2.50 -21.42
C ASN A 254 12.06 3.22 -21.07
N GLY A 255 11.87 3.60 -19.81
CA GLY A 255 10.69 4.30 -19.33
C GLY A 255 9.46 3.40 -19.17
N GLU A 256 9.59 2.08 -19.29
CA GLU A 256 8.47 1.16 -19.09
C GLU A 256 8.08 1.07 -17.62
N LEU A 257 6.77 1.01 -17.36
CA LEU A 257 6.21 0.78 -16.04
C LEU A 257 5.69 -0.66 -15.97
N LEU A 258 6.35 -1.48 -15.15
CA LEU A 258 6.02 -2.87 -14.90
C LEU A 258 5.11 -2.98 -13.67
N PHE A 259 4.04 -3.75 -13.76
CA PHE A 259 3.07 -3.84 -12.66
C PHE A 259 2.36 -5.20 -12.62
N ILE A 260 1.79 -5.51 -11.45
CA ILE A 260 0.87 -6.63 -11.25
C ILE A 260 -0.49 -6.12 -10.78
N GLY A 261 -1.49 -6.98 -10.87
CA GLY A 261 -2.81 -6.80 -10.26
C GLY A 261 -3.29 -8.12 -9.67
N TYR A 262 -3.77 -8.11 -8.44
CA TYR A 262 -4.35 -9.30 -7.81
C TYR A 262 -5.77 -9.06 -7.31
N LYS A 263 -6.50 -10.16 -7.15
CA LYS A 263 -7.85 -10.21 -6.60
C LYS A 263 -7.93 -11.30 -5.54
N LEU A 264 -8.74 -11.05 -4.51
CA LEU A 264 -8.97 -12.02 -3.43
C LEU A 264 -10.31 -12.74 -3.54
N ASP A 265 -11.19 -12.30 -4.44
CA ASP A 265 -12.60 -12.72 -4.51
C ASP A 265 -12.95 -13.52 -5.77
N SER A 266 -12.14 -13.42 -6.84
CA SER A 266 -12.46 -14.00 -8.15
C SER A 266 -11.22 -14.26 -9.01
N LYS A 267 -11.32 -15.25 -9.90
CA LYS A 267 -10.28 -15.52 -10.91
C LYS A 267 -10.39 -14.54 -12.10
N PRO A 268 -9.27 -14.23 -12.79
CA PRO A 268 -7.89 -14.62 -12.44
C PRO A 268 -7.43 -13.89 -11.18
N TYR A 269 -6.78 -14.61 -10.27
CA TYR A 269 -6.31 -14.05 -9.00
C TYR A 269 -5.06 -13.18 -9.16
N LEU A 270 -4.30 -13.37 -10.24
CA LEU A 270 -3.11 -12.60 -10.55
C LEU A 270 -3.06 -12.25 -12.03
N SER A 271 -2.62 -11.03 -12.32
CA SER A 271 -2.32 -10.53 -13.65
C SER A 271 -1.07 -9.67 -13.60
N ALA A 272 -0.38 -9.55 -14.73
CA ALA A 272 0.79 -8.70 -14.88
C ALA A 272 0.66 -7.86 -16.15
N GLY A 273 1.31 -6.71 -16.18
CA GLY A 273 1.29 -5.80 -17.32
C GLY A 273 2.54 -4.95 -17.43
N ILE A 274 2.74 -4.39 -18.63
CA ILE A 274 3.78 -3.39 -18.93
C ILE A 274 3.11 -2.24 -19.67
N MET A 275 3.29 -1.03 -19.13
CA MET A 275 3.02 0.21 -19.87
C MET A 275 4.32 0.74 -20.48
N ASP A 276 4.25 1.27 -21.70
CA ASP A 276 5.37 1.99 -22.31
C ASP A 276 5.56 3.38 -21.68
N ALA A 277 6.64 4.07 -22.03
CA ALA A 277 6.97 5.42 -21.54
C ALA A 277 5.91 6.50 -21.83
N HIS A 278 4.93 6.21 -22.70
CA HIS A 278 3.82 7.08 -23.05
C HIS A 278 2.53 6.75 -22.29
N GLY A 279 2.53 5.68 -21.49
CA GLY A 279 1.40 5.23 -20.70
C GLY A 279 0.48 4.27 -21.42
N ASN A 280 0.87 3.73 -22.58
CA ASN A 280 0.07 2.73 -23.29
C ASN A 280 0.34 1.35 -22.72
N LEU A 281 -0.71 0.56 -22.48
CA LEU A 281 -0.58 -0.85 -22.13
C LEU A 281 -0.04 -1.62 -23.35
N VAL A 282 1.19 -2.11 -23.28
CA VAL A 282 1.87 -2.81 -24.39
C VAL A 282 2.01 -4.32 -24.18
N ARG A 283 1.91 -4.78 -22.93
CA ARG A 283 1.86 -6.19 -22.58
C ARG A 283 0.91 -6.45 -21.42
N GLN A 284 0.29 -7.63 -21.44
CA GLN A 284 -0.64 -8.08 -20.42
C GLN A 284 -0.64 -9.62 -20.34
N TRP A 285 -0.73 -10.14 -19.12
CA TRP A 285 -0.84 -11.57 -18.84
C TRP A 285 -1.82 -11.83 -17.69
N ASN A 286 -2.69 -12.81 -17.86
CA ASN A 286 -3.36 -13.48 -16.74
C ASN A 286 -2.49 -14.66 -16.29
N ILE A 287 -2.24 -14.78 -15.00
CA ILE A 287 -1.35 -15.78 -14.43
C ILE A 287 -2.19 -16.72 -13.57
N ASP A 288 -2.18 -18.02 -13.90
CA ASP A 288 -2.92 -18.99 -13.10
C ASP A 288 -2.16 -19.30 -11.82
N ILE A 289 -2.69 -18.76 -10.72
CA ILE A 289 -2.34 -19.18 -9.37
C ILE A 289 -3.57 -19.86 -8.76
N HIS A 290 -3.34 -20.89 -7.95
CA HIS A 290 -4.42 -21.76 -7.50
C HIS A 290 -5.25 -21.18 -6.34
N ARG A 291 -4.80 -20.08 -5.73
CA ARG A 291 -5.42 -19.48 -4.54
C ARG A 291 -5.26 -17.95 -4.54
N PRO A 292 -6.16 -17.22 -3.86
CA PRO A 292 -6.01 -15.79 -3.63
C PRO A 292 -4.91 -15.51 -2.60
N VAL A 293 -3.92 -14.71 -3.00
CA VAL A 293 -2.78 -14.30 -2.16
C VAL A 293 -2.64 -12.79 -2.25
N MET A 294 -2.42 -12.13 -1.11
CA MET A 294 -2.07 -10.72 -1.09
C MET A 294 -0.64 -10.55 -1.62
N MET A 295 -0.48 -9.86 -2.74
CA MET A 295 0.82 -9.56 -3.35
C MET A 295 1.05 -8.05 -3.33
N HIS A 296 1.40 -7.52 -2.15
CA HIS A 296 1.52 -6.08 -1.91
C HIS A 296 2.54 -5.43 -2.88
N ASP A 297 3.73 -6.02 -2.97
CA ASP A 297 4.82 -5.57 -3.84
C ASP A 297 5.22 -6.67 -4.84
N MET A 298 6.01 -6.26 -5.82
CA MET A 298 6.64 -7.08 -6.85
C MET A 298 8.11 -6.69 -7.01
N ALA A 299 8.86 -7.43 -7.81
CA ALA A 299 10.17 -6.98 -8.26
C ALA A 299 10.25 -7.00 -9.80
N ALA A 300 11.30 -6.41 -10.34
CA ALA A 300 11.55 -6.40 -11.77
C ALA A 300 13.05 -6.33 -12.03
N THR A 301 13.49 -6.99 -13.09
CA THR A 301 14.87 -6.94 -13.60
C THR A 301 14.85 -6.48 -15.05
N GLU A 302 16.02 -6.47 -15.71
CA GLU A 302 16.12 -6.17 -17.12
C GLU A 302 15.25 -7.11 -17.97
N GLN A 303 15.15 -8.39 -17.63
CA GLN A 303 14.44 -9.40 -18.42
C GLN A 303 13.16 -9.93 -17.79
N TYR A 304 12.96 -9.77 -16.48
CA TYR A 304 11.86 -10.44 -15.75
C TYR A 304 10.95 -9.46 -15.00
N LEU A 305 9.65 -9.76 -15.06
CA LEU A 305 8.70 -9.48 -13.99
C LEU A 305 8.91 -10.55 -12.91
N VAL A 306 9.09 -10.11 -11.66
CA VAL A 306 9.35 -11.01 -10.53
C VAL A 306 8.16 -10.96 -9.57
N ILE A 307 7.53 -12.10 -9.38
CA ILE A 307 6.30 -12.27 -8.61
C ILE A 307 6.65 -12.89 -7.26
N LEU A 308 6.19 -12.27 -6.18
CA LEU A 308 6.37 -12.74 -4.82
C LEU A 308 5.08 -13.48 -4.38
N ASP A 309 5.04 -14.80 -4.59
CA ASP A 309 3.95 -15.63 -4.04
C ASP A 309 4.29 -16.05 -2.61
N LEU A 310 4.05 -15.12 -1.69
CA LEU A 310 4.25 -15.26 -0.27
C LEU A 310 2.88 -15.49 0.40
N PRO A 311 2.65 -16.59 1.14
CA PRO A 311 1.31 -17.15 1.34
C PRO A 311 0.46 -16.44 2.41
N LEU A 312 0.40 -15.10 2.39
CA LEU A 312 -0.61 -14.30 3.10
C LEU A 312 -1.95 -14.40 2.36
N CYS A 313 -2.74 -15.40 2.73
CA CYS A 313 -3.95 -15.80 2.02
C CYS A 313 -5.21 -15.19 2.64
N PHE A 314 -6.25 -15.00 1.81
CA PHE A 314 -7.57 -14.65 2.29
C PHE A 314 -8.22 -15.84 3.01
N ASP A 315 -8.61 -15.67 4.27
CA ASP A 315 -9.25 -16.69 5.12
C ASP A 315 -10.51 -16.13 5.80
N PRO A 316 -11.70 -16.34 5.20
CA PRO A 316 -12.95 -15.85 5.77
C PRO A 316 -13.37 -16.62 7.04
N GLU A 317 -12.86 -17.83 7.28
CA GLU A 317 -13.18 -18.56 8.52
C GLU A 317 -12.51 -17.90 9.73
N ALA A 318 -11.30 -17.39 9.55
CA ALA A 318 -10.55 -16.66 10.57
C ALA A 318 -11.35 -15.46 11.10
N MET A 319 -12.03 -14.72 10.22
CA MET A 319 -12.89 -13.59 10.60
C MET A 319 -13.95 -13.97 11.65
N ILE A 320 -14.55 -15.16 11.54
CA ILE A 320 -15.65 -15.59 12.41
C ILE A 320 -15.14 -16.33 13.64
N LYS A 321 -14.24 -17.30 13.45
CA LYS A 321 -13.77 -18.20 14.51
C LYS A 321 -12.72 -17.53 15.39
N GLU A 322 -11.74 -16.90 14.76
CA GLU A 322 -10.58 -16.32 15.44
C GLU A 322 -10.82 -14.84 15.79
N LYS A 323 -11.85 -14.23 15.20
CA LYS A 323 -12.11 -12.79 15.31
C LYS A 323 -10.83 -12.02 14.95
N SER A 324 -10.37 -12.23 13.72
CA SER A 324 -9.21 -11.55 13.14
C SER A 324 -9.63 -10.92 11.80
N LEU A 325 -8.73 -10.14 11.18
CA LEU A 325 -8.92 -9.80 9.77
C LEU A 325 -8.78 -11.08 8.93
N PRO A 326 -9.48 -11.20 7.78
CA PRO A 326 -9.48 -12.40 6.95
C PRO A 326 -8.22 -12.53 6.08
N LEU A 327 -7.04 -12.22 6.64
CA LEU A 327 -5.75 -12.36 5.99
C LEU A 327 -4.82 -13.09 6.96
N LYS A 328 -4.27 -14.23 6.55
CA LYS A 328 -3.45 -15.08 7.40
C LYS A 328 -2.28 -15.67 6.64
N LEU A 329 -1.10 -15.60 7.25
CA LEU A 329 0.07 -16.31 6.73
C LEU A 329 -0.15 -17.82 6.89
N ARG A 330 -0.18 -18.53 5.76
CA ARG A 330 -0.41 -19.98 5.70
C ARG A 330 0.91 -20.72 5.79
N ASN A 331 1.33 -21.01 7.02
CA ASN A 331 2.62 -21.65 7.35
C ASN A 331 2.83 -23.05 6.77
N GLU A 332 1.75 -23.72 6.35
CA GLU A 332 1.82 -25.00 5.66
C GLU A 332 2.13 -24.90 4.15
N LEU A 333 2.13 -23.68 3.59
CA LEU A 333 2.41 -23.43 2.18
C LEU A 333 3.83 -22.87 2.01
N PRO A 334 4.54 -23.24 0.91
CA PRO A 334 5.85 -22.67 0.65
C PRO A 334 5.76 -21.23 0.17
N SER A 335 6.78 -20.43 0.49
CA SER A 335 7.04 -19.15 -0.17
C SER A 335 7.73 -19.38 -1.52
N ARG A 336 7.27 -18.71 -2.57
CA ARG A 336 7.77 -18.92 -3.94
C ARG A 336 8.06 -17.62 -4.66
N ILE A 337 9.06 -17.64 -5.53
CA ILE A 337 9.35 -16.57 -6.50
C ILE A 337 8.95 -17.05 -7.88
N GLY A 338 8.18 -16.25 -8.60
CA GLY A 338 7.82 -16.49 -10.00
C GLY A 338 8.59 -15.57 -10.92
N LEU A 339 9.20 -16.10 -11.98
CA LEU A 339 9.84 -15.32 -13.04
C LEU A 339 9.02 -15.39 -14.31
N LEU A 340 8.53 -14.24 -14.76
CA LEU A 340 7.84 -14.05 -16.04
C LEU A 340 8.71 -13.18 -16.94
N ARG A 341 9.12 -13.70 -18.10
CA ARG A 341 9.90 -12.92 -19.05
C ARG A 341 9.09 -11.75 -19.60
N ARG A 342 9.69 -10.55 -19.64
CA ARG A 342 9.08 -9.32 -20.17
C ARG A 342 8.73 -9.44 -21.66
N ASP A 343 9.50 -10.21 -22.41
CA ASP A 343 9.32 -10.43 -23.85
C ASP A 343 8.36 -11.59 -24.18
N HIS A 344 7.82 -12.29 -23.17
CA HIS A 344 6.82 -13.33 -23.38
C HIS A 344 5.60 -12.73 -24.11
N PRO A 345 5.03 -13.40 -25.13
CA PRO A 345 3.82 -12.93 -25.78
C PRO A 345 2.69 -12.67 -24.79
N SER A 346 1.91 -11.60 -24.99
CA SER A 346 0.78 -11.29 -24.13
C SER A 346 -0.25 -12.41 -24.11
N CYS A 347 -0.82 -12.64 -22.94
CA CYS A 347 -1.89 -13.61 -22.71
C CYS A 347 -3.01 -12.92 -21.92
N PRO A 348 -3.83 -12.06 -22.56
CA PRO A 348 -4.89 -11.32 -21.88
C PRO A 348 -6.06 -12.21 -21.42
N THR A 349 -6.14 -13.42 -21.98
CA THR A 349 -7.09 -14.48 -21.60
C THR A 349 -6.33 -15.79 -21.49
N GLY A 350 -6.43 -16.49 -20.36
CA GLY A 350 -5.74 -17.77 -20.15
C GLY A 350 -4.59 -17.68 -19.16
N PHE A 351 -3.64 -18.62 -19.26
CA PHE A 351 -2.48 -18.78 -18.39
C PHE A 351 -1.22 -18.36 -19.15
N ALA A 352 -0.38 -17.53 -18.53
CA ALA A 352 0.99 -17.28 -18.96
C ALA A 352 1.97 -18.21 -18.24
N ASP A 353 2.99 -18.67 -18.98
CA ASP A 353 4.00 -19.55 -18.42
C ASP A 353 4.96 -18.76 -17.50
N VAL A 354 5.01 -19.16 -16.23
CA VAL A 354 5.83 -18.53 -15.19
C VAL A 354 6.71 -19.61 -14.60
N GLN A 355 8.02 -19.35 -14.55
CA GLN A 355 8.96 -20.25 -13.90
C GLN A 355 8.94 -20.02 -12.38
N TRP A 356 8.47 -21.01 -11.62
CA TRP A 356 8.32 -20.90 -10.17
C TRP A 356 9.48 -21.57 -9.42
N PHE A 357 9.97 -20.89 -8.38
CA PHE A 357 11.06 -21.33 -7.52
C PHE A 357 10.58 -21.34 -6.07
N THR A 358 10.63 -22.50 -5.42
CA THR A 358 10.31 -22.63 -3.99
C THR A 358 11.51 -22.19 -3.16
N LEU A 359 11.31 -21.20 -2.30
CA LEU A 359 12.34 -20.75 -1.37
C LEU A 359 12.52 -21.76 -0.23
N PRO A 360 13.76 -21.99 0.25
CA PRO A 360 14.00 -22.93 1.34
C PRO A 360 13.53 -22.36 2.69
N GLY A 361 13.15 -23.23 3.62
CA GLY A 361 12.75 -22.82 4.97
C GLY A 361 11.23 -22.71 5.18
N PRO A 362 10.80 -22.18 6.34
CA PRO A 362 9.39 -21.96 6.62
C PRO A 362 8.81 -20.86 5.73
N SER A 363 7.48 -20.78 5.67
CA SER A 363 6.80 -19.69 4.96
C SER A 363 7.03 -18.36 5.68
N PHE A 364 7.09 -17.28 4.91
CA PHE A 364 7.22 -15.92 5.43
C PHE A 364 6.44 -14.95 4.54
N MET A 365 6.41 -13.68 4.94
CA MET A 365 5.89 -12.57 4.16
C MET A 365 6.99 -11.52 3.94
N ALA A 366 6.84 -10.70 2.93
CA ALA A 366 7.60 -9.46 2.78
C ALA A 366 6.65 -8.44 2.16
N PHE A 367 6.46 -7.28 2.82
CA PHE A 367 5.68 -6.21 2.21
C PHE A 367 6.48 -5.53 1.11
N HIS A 368 7.75 -5.19 1.36
CA HIS A 368 8.51 -4.33 0.44
C HIS A 368 9.79 -4.99 -0.09
N VAL A 369 10.04 -4.72 -1.36
CA VAL A 369 11.23 -5.11 -2.10
C VAL A 369 12.15 -3.90 -2.24
N ALA A 370 13.39 -4.03 -1.78
CA ALA A 370 14.44 -3.02 -1.93
C ALA A 370 14.94 -2.93 -3.37
N ALA A 371 15.35 -4.06 -3.94
CA ALA A 371 15.98 -4.12 -5.26
C ALA A 371 15.92 -5.53 -5.85
N SER A 372 16.09 -5.62 -7.17
CA SER A 372 16.31 -6.89 -7.85
C SER A 372 17.10 -6.67 -9.14
N TRP A 373 17.94 -7.64 -9.50
CA TRP A 373 18.71 -7.63 -10.74
C TRP A 373 19.16 -9.03 -11.16
N GLU A 374 19.68 -9.12 -12.38
CA GLU A 374 20.31 -10.31 -12.92
C GLU A 374 21.84 -10.21 -12.79
N GLU A 375 22.47 -11.26 -12.30
CA GLU A 375 23.92 -11.42 -12.31
C GLU A 375 24.41 -11.93 -13.68
N PRO A 376 25.68 -11.73 -14.06
CA PRO A 376 26.20 -12.16 -15.37
C PRO A 376 26.07 -13.66 -15.67
N ASN A 377 25.91 -14.50 -14.65
CA ASN A 377 25.69 -15.94 -14.78
C ASN A 377 24.21 -16.31 -15.02
N GLY A 378 23.30 -15.33 -15.07
CA GLY A 378 21.85 -15.50 -15.24
C GLY A 378 21.07 -15.71 -13.95
N ASP A 379 21.72 -15.69 -12.77
CA ASP A 379 21.00 -15.75 -11.50
C ASP A 379 20.25 -14.43 -11.25
N VAL A 380 19.02 -14.54 -10.75
CA VAL A 380 18.22 -13.38 -10.36
C VAL A 380 18.34 -13.19 -8.86
N LYS A 381 18.79 -12.01 -8.43
CA LYS A 381 18.82 -11.58 -7.03
C LYS A 381 17.62 -10.69 -6.72
N ILE A 382 17.01 -10.90 -5.57
CA ILE A 382 15.90 -10.10 -5.02
C ILE A 382 16.25 -9.76 -3.57
N PHE A 383 16.03 -8.52 -3.15
CA PHE A 383 16.28 -8.05 -1.80
C PHE A 383 14.98 -7.53 -1.23
N ALA A 384 14.48 -8.11 -0.14
CA ALA A 384 13.21 -7.73 0.46
C ALA A 384 13.30 -7.69 1.99
N CYS A 385 12.44 -6.88 2.61
CA CYS A 385 12.29 -6.85 4.06
C CYS A 385 11.39 -8.01 4.50
N GLN A 386 12.01 -9.14 4.84
CA GLN A 386 11.34 -10.38 5.21
C GLN A 386 10.80 -10.33 6.64
N MET A 387 9.57 -10.80 6.82
CA MET A 387 8.88 -10.97 8.09
C MET A 387 8.50 -12.44 8.25
N ASP A 388 9.09 -13.11 9.24
CA ASP A 388 8.80 -14.53 9.51
C ASP A 388 7.41 -14.73 10.15
N GLU A 389 6.90 -13.69 10.80
CA GLU A 389 5.53 -13.63 11.33
C GLU A 389 4.87 -12.32 10.92
N ILE A 390 3.57 -12.38 10.62
CA ILE A 390 2.75 -11.20 10.36
C ILE A 390 1.36 -11.42 10.94
N ASP A 391 0.83 -10.41 11.63
CA ASP A 391 -0.54 -10.38 12.11
C ASP A 391 -1.23 -9.09 11.66
N MET A 392 -2.34 -9.23 10.93
CA MET A 392 -3.12 -8.08 10.44
C MET A 392 -4.14 -7.62 11.49
N HIS A 393 -3.83 -7.75 12.77
CA HIS A 393 -4.76 -7.41 13.84
C HIS A 393 -4.98 -5.89 13.95
N LEU A 394 -6.20 -5.52 14.35
CA LEU A 394 -6.60 -4.12 14.50
C LEU A 394 -6.06 -3.48 15.79
N ASP A 395 -5.79 -4.28 16.82
CA ASP A 395 -5.23 -3.84 18.09
C ASP A 395 -3.86 -4.49 18.30
N ASN A 396 -3.04 -3.90 19.18
CA ASN A 396 -1.63 -4.22 19.43
C ASN A 396 -1.25 -5.68 19.15
N SER A 397 -0.33 -5.89 18.20
CA SER A 397 0.30 -7.17 17.99
C SER A 397 1.11 -7.58 19.22
N THR A 398 1.03 -8.85 19.58
CA THR A 398 1.90 -9.47 20.61
C THR A 398 3.20 -10.02 20.00
N ARG A 399 3.41 -9.84 18.69
CA ARG A 399 4.50 -10.44 17.92
C ARG A 399 5.43 -9.35 17.38
N ALA A 400 6.67 -9.76 17.16
CA ALA A 400 7.70 -8.96 16.53
C ALA A 400 7.42 -8.83 15.02
N GLU A 401 6.62 -7.86 14.63
CA GLU A 401 6.27 -7.57 13.22
C GLU A 401 7.26 -6.58 12.62
N TYR A 402 8.51 -7.00 12.43
CA TYR A 402 9.50 -6.20 11.73
C TYR A 402 10.14 -6.98 10.59
N GLY A 403 10.51 -6.23 9.54
CA GLY A 403 11.28 -6.75 8.43
C GLY A 403 12.76 -6.89 8.78
N LEU A 404 13.39 -7.89 8.19
CA LEU A 404 14.84 -8.02 8.11
C LEU A 404 15.24 -8.12 6.64
N LEU A 405 16.17 -7.26 6.22
CA LEU A 405 16.64 -7.29 4.83
C LEU A 405 17.25 -8.67 4.52
N THR A 406 16.68 -9.32 3.51
CA THR A 406 17.04 -10.69 3.12
C THR A 406 17.23 -10.74 1.61
N GLU A 407 18.29 -11.41 1.18
CA GLU A 407 18.61 -11.68 -0.23
C GLU A 407 18.02 -13.04 -0.62
N TYR A 408 17.24 -13.07 -1.70
CA TYR A 408 16.81 -14.27 -2.41
C TYR A 408 17.60 -14.38 -3.70
N THR A 409 18.17 -15.55 -3.97
CA THR A 409 18.82 -15.86 -5.25
C THR A 409 18.08 -17.03 -5.90
N VAL A 410 17.59 -16.83 -7.11
CA VAL A 410 16.97 -17.88 -7.93
C VAL A 410 17.76 -18.06 -9.22
N SER A 411 17.98 -19.31 -9.61
CA SER A 411 18.82 -19.68 -10.74
C SER A 411 17.96 -20.32 -11.85
N PRO A 412 17.54 -19.58 -12.88
CA PRO A 412 16.65 -20.09 -13.94
C PRO A 412 17.18 -21.32 -14.66
N SER A 413 18.49 -21.42 -14.85
CA SER A 413 19.16 -22.52 -15.53
C SER A 413 19.16 -23.83 -14.73
N THR A 414 19.11 -23.77 -13.39
CA THR A 414 19.22 -24.94 -12.51
C THR A 414 17.94 -25.25 -11.73
N GLY A 415 17.01 -24.30 -11.63
CA GLY A 415 15.81 -24.41 -10.80
C GLY A 415 16.07 -24.22 -9.31
N VAL A 416 17.30 -23.89 -8.91
CA VAL A 416 17.69 -23.75 -7.50
C VAL A 416 17.31 -22.38 -6.96
N ALA A 417 16.87 -22.34 -5.70
CA ALA A 417 16.62 -21.11 -4.96
C ALA A 417 17.33 -21.13 -3.60
N LYS A 418 17.81 -19.97 -3.17
CA LYS A 418 18.50 -19.76 -1.90
C LYS A 418 18.02 -18.46 -1.26
N LEU A 419 18.08 -18.41 0.06
CA LEU A 419 17.87 -17.17 0.81
C LEU A 419 18.99 -16.96 1.83
N ARG A 420 19.27 -15.71 2.15
CA ARG A 420 20.26 -15.29 3.15
C ARG A 420 19.84 -13.97 3.78
N GLN A 421 19.72 -13.96 5.10
CA GLN A 421 19.52 -12.72 5.86
C GLN A 421 20.78 -11.84 5.76
N MET A 422 20.60 -10.57 5.41
CA MET A 422 21.69 -9.61 5.16
C MET A 422 22.03 -8.77 6.39
N THR A 423 21.07 -8.56 7.29
CA THR A 423 21.25 -7.72 8.49
C THR A 423 20.40 -8.21 9.65
N LYS A 424 20.76 -7.80 10.87
CA LYS A 424 19.93 -7.98 12.07
C LYS A 424 19.17 -6.72 12.47
N VAL A 425 19.36 -5.62 11.76
CA VAL A 425 18.69 -4.35 12.03
C VAL A 425 17.20 -4.47 11.64
N PRO A 426 16.26 -4.35 12.59
CA PRO A 426 14.83 -4.32 12.29
C PRO A 426 14.49 -3.11 11.43
N GLY A 427 13.78 -3.32 10.32
CA GLY A 427 13.36 -2.22 9.46
C GLY A 427 12.54 -2.63 8.26
N ASP A 428 12.00 -1.62 7.58
CA ASP A 428 11.16 -1.77 6.40
C ASP A 428 11.21 -0.47 5.57
N PHE A 429 10.36 -0.34 4.55
CA PHE A 429 10.33 0.79 3.61
C PHE A 429 11.71 1.04 2.96
N PRO A 430 12.30 0.02 2.31
CA PRO A 430 13.58 0.18 1.64
C PRO A 430 13.44 1.06 0.39
N VAL A 431 14.42 1.93 0.19
CA VAL A 431 14.57 2.74 -1.00
C VAL A 431 15.99 2.61 -1.56
N ILE A 432 16.12 2.74 -2.87
CA ILE A 432 17.39 2.75 -3.59
C ILE A 432 17.50 4.05 -4.41
N ASN A 433 18.66 4.26 -5.01
CA ASN A 433 18.78 5.27 -6.06
C ASN A 433 17.86 4.90 -7.24
N PRO A 434 16.86 5.73 -7.61
CA PRO A 434 15.88 5.38 -8.64
C PRO A 434 16.51 5.15 -10.02
N SER A 435 17.69 5.70 -10.30
CA SER A 435 18.41 5.42 -11.56
C SER A 435 18.93 3.98 -11.67
N LYS A 436 18.86 3.21 -10.58
CA LYS A 436 19.31 1.82 -10.50
C LYS A 436 18.17 0.81 -10.46
N ALA A 437 16.91 1.27 -10.47
CA ALA A 437 15.77 0.37 -10.53
C ALA A 437 15.93 -0.63 -11.70
N THR A 438 15.51 -1.87 -11.45
CA THR A 438 15.64 -3.05 -12.32
C THR A 438 17.07 -3.54 -12.61
N ARG A 439 18.10 -2.95 -11.97
CA ARG A 439 19.52 -3.24 -12.22
C ARG A 439 20.32 -3.30 -10.94
N LYS A 440 21.57 -3.77 -11.09
CA LYS A 440 22.49 -3.91 -9.97
C LYS A 440 22.75 -2.55 -9.31
N CYS A 441 22.56 -2.52 -8.00
CA CYS A 441 22.91 -1.42 -7.11
C CYS A 441 23.63 -1.95 -5.88
N LYS A 442 24.40 -1.06 -5.28
CA LYS A 442 25.13 -1.33 -4.04
C LYS A 442 24.38 -0.87 -2.81
N TRP A 443 23.70 0.28 -2.89
CA TRP A 443 23.14 0.94 -1.71
C TRP A 443 21.62 0.86 -1.64
N CYS A 444 21.15 0.53 -0.45
CA CYS A 444 19.75 0.65 -0.04
C CYS A 444 19.68 1.43 1.27
N TRP A 445 18.62 2.19 1.48
CA TRP A 445 18.28 2.82 2.75
C TRP A 445 16.92 2.33 3.21
N MET A 446 16.78 1.95 4.47
CA MET A 446 15.50 1.49 5.02
C MET A 446 15.22 2.17 6.35
N ALA A 447 13.93 2.39 6.66
CA ALA A 447 13.53 2.94 7.94
C ALA A 447 13.77 1.89 9.03
N THR A 448 14.43 2.27 10.12
CA THR A 448 14.68 1.37 11.26
C THR A 448 13.48 1.38 12.20
N LEU A 449 13.11 0.22 12.72
CA LEU A 449 11.93 0.04 13.57
C LEU A 449 12.32 -0.27 15.02
N ASP A 450 11.50 0.21 15.96
CA ASP A 450 11.49 -0.31 17.32
C ASP A 450 10.80 -1.67 17.34
N ASN A 451 11.55 -2.71 17.70
CA ASN A 451 11.05 -4.08 17.74
C ASN A 451 10.11 -4.37 18.92
N ASN A 452 9.95 -3.43 19.87
CA ASN A 452 9.05 -3.56 21.01
C ASN A 452 7.85 -2.60 20.96
N ALA A 453 7.76 -1.74 19.93
CA ALA A 453 6.69 -0.77 19.82
C ALA A 453 5.46 -1.36 19.10
N SER A 454 4.29 -1.12 19.68
CA SER A 454 2.99 -1.38 19.03
C SER A 454 2.04 -0.22 19.33
N PRO A 455 1.58 0.56 18.32
CA PRO A 455 1.85 0.41 16.89
C PRO A 455 3.31 0.73 16.50
N LEU A 456 3.67 0.43 15.24
CA LEU A 456 5.01 0.61 14.68
C LEU A 456 5.58 2.02 14.95
N ALA A 457 6.86 2.06 15.34
CA ALA A 457 7.61 3.28 15.58
C ALA A 457 8.92 3.28 14.79
N PHE A 458 9.12 4.32 13.97
CA PHE A 458 10.31 4.49 13.13
C PHE A 458 11.37 5.31 13.86
N LEU A 459 12.50 4.68 14.18
CA LEU A 459 13.57 5.25 15.02
C LEU A 459 14.66 5.98 14.23
N GLY A 460 14.71 5.81 12.91
CA GLY A 460 15.85 6.26 12.12
C GLY A 460 15.87 5.69 10.71
N ILE A 461 17.05 5.77 10.08
CA ILE A 461 17.31 5.26 8.73
C ILE A 461 18.64 4.51 8.73
N ALA A 462 18.64 3.26 8.26
CA ALA A 462 19.84 2.46 8.10
C ALA A 462 20.27 2.43 6.63
N LYS A 463 21.58 2.49 6.39
CA LYS A 463 22.20 2.31 5.06
C LYS A 463 22.77 0.91 4.95
N MET A 464 22.40 0.22 3.88
CA MET A 464 22.70 -1.18 3.62
C MET A 464 23.59 -1.32 2.38
N ASP A 465 24.64 -2.13 2.49
CA ASP A 465 25.46 -2.62 1.37
C ASP A 465 24.86 -3.93 0.84
N LEU A 466 24.20 -3.87 -0.32
CA LEU A 466 23.59 -5.04 -0.97
C LEU A 466 24.63 -6.00 -1.58
N GLU A 467 25.89 -5.59 -1.67
CA GLU A 467 27.00 -6.42 -2.12
C GLU A 467 27.80 -7.03 -0.95
N ALA A 468 27.31 -6.87 0.29
CA ALA A 468 27.95 -7.44 1.47
C ALA A 468 28.21 -8.95 1.33
N ALA A 469 29.41 -9.36 1.73
CA ALA A 469 29.85 -10.74 1.67
C ALA A 469 29.02 -11.63 2.62
N PRO A 470 28.82 -12.92 2.30
CA PRO A 470 28.16 -13.84 3.22
C PRO A 470 28.79 -13.82 4.62
N GLY A 471 27.97 -13.69 5.65
CA GLY A 471 28.42 -13.65 7.05
C GLY A 471 28.84 -12.27 7.55
N THR A 472 28.77 -11.22 6.71
CA THR A 472 28.93 -9.83 7.14
C THR A 472 27.58 -9.15 7.29
N ASP A 473 27.47 -8.19 8.22
CA ASP A 473 26.25 -7.38 8.33
C ASP A 473 26.25 -6.34 7.21
N ALA A 474 25.15 -6.26 6.46
CA ALA A 474 24.97 -5.28 5.39
C ALA A 474 24.82 -3.85 5.92
N CYS A 475 24.42 -3.66 7.19
CA CYS A 475 24.25 -2.33 7.75
C CYS A 475 25.61 -1.65 7.97
N VAL A 476 25.88 -0.59 7.20
CA VAL A 476 27.17 0.13 7.26
C VAL A 476 27.10 1.43 8.07
N ALA A 477 25.90 2.01 8.24
CA ALA A 477 25.69 3.24 8.99
C ALA A 477 24.20 3.46 9.30
N MET A 478 23.91 4.25 10.33
CA MET A 478 22.54 4.60 10.73
C MET A 478 22.42 6.08 11.11
N ILE A 479 21.30 6.69 10.71
CA ILE A 479 20.78 7.94 11.25
C ILE A 479 19.81 7.56 12.36
N ASN A 480 20.03 8.08 13.58
CA ASN A 480 19.10 7.89 14.69
C ASN A 480 18.35 9.19 14.95
N TYR A 481 17.03 9.12 15.06
CA TYR A 481 16.23 10.27 15.46
C TYR A 481 16.40 10.55 16.97
N PRO A 482 16.30 11.81 17.41
CA PRO A 482 16.32 12.15 18.82
C PRO A 482 15.18 11.47 19.60
N PRO A 483 15.35 11.21 20.91
CA PRO A 483 14.30 10.58 21.72
C PRO A 483 12.96 11.34 21.67
N GLY A 484 11.89 10.62 21.32
CA GLY A 484 10.54 11.18 21.16
C GLY A 484 10.24 11.72 19.76
N MET A 485 11.19 11.58 18.82
CA MET A 485 10.98 11.88 17.41
C MET A 485 10.88 10.59 16.59
N PHE A 486 9.93 10.55 15.66
CA PHE A 486 9.64 9.36 14.87
C PHE A 486 9.41 9.71 13.40
N GLY A 487 10.01 8.95 12.49
CA GLY A 487 9.95 9.21 11.05
C GLY A 487 8.96 8.30 10.31
N GLY A 488 9.39 7.88 9.13
CA GLY A 488 8.71 6.92 8.24
C GLY A 488 9.64 6.57 7.07
N GLU A 489 9.08 6.30 5.90
CA GLU A 489 9.86 6.11 4.67
C GLU A 489 10.64 7.39 4.32
N ALA A 490 11.93 7.23 4.05
CA ALA A 490 12.76 8.25 3.43
C ALA A 490 12.78 8.07 1.90
N VAL A 491 12.83 9.18 1.16
CA VAL A 491 13.04 9.16 -0.30
C VAL A 491 14.47 9.58 -0.62
N PHE A 492 15.16 8.80 -1.44
CA PHE A 492 16.48 9.17 -1.95
C PHE A 492 16.35 10.16 -3.13
N VAL A 493 17.04 11.29 -3.02
CA VAL A 493 17.10 12.33 -4.04
C VAL A 493 18.55 12.52 -4.47
N PRO A 494 18.92 12.12 -5.70
CA PRO A 494 20.29 12.24 -6.18
C PRO A 494 20.71 13.72 -6.28
N ARG A 495 21.97 14.01 -5.96
CA ARG A 495 22.55 15.32 -6.25
C ARG A 495 22.57 15.54 -7.76
N ALA A 496 22.23 16.75 -8.20
CA ALA A 496 22.27 17.11 -9.61
C ALA A 496 23.66 16.83 -10.23
N GLY A 497 23.69 16.11 -11.36
CA GLY A 497 24.91 15.81 -12.11
C GLY A 497 25.83 14.75 -11.48
N THR A 498 25.45 14.13 -10.36
CA THR A 498 26.28 13.10 -9.74
C THR A 498 26.28 11.79 -10.53
N THR A 499 27.41 11.09 -10.50
CA THR A 499 27.57 9.70 -10.98
C THR A 499 27.81 8.72 -9.85
N VAL A 500 27.94 9.22 -8.61
CA VAL A 500 28.16 8.41 -7.42
C VAL A 500 26.81 7.97 -6.87
N GLU A 501 26.63 6.66 -6.70
CA GLU A 501 25.31 6.06 -6.45
C GLU A 501 24.62 6.58 -5.17
N ASP A 502 25.37 6.83 -4.10
CA ASP A 502 24.88 7.32 -2.81
C ASP A 502 25.09 8.82 -2.59
N ASP A 503 25.52 9.58 -3.61
CA ASP A 503 25.67 11.02 -3.49
C ASP A 503 24.31 11.71 -3.70
N GLY A 504 23.66 11.99 -2.59
CA GLY A 504 22.35 12.61 -2.59
C GLY A 504 21.84 12.84 -1.18
N TYR A 505 20.54 12.96 -1.10
CA TYR A 505 19.81 13.33 0.10
C TYR A 505 18.74 12.30 0.42
N LEU A 506 18.53 12.05 1.71
CA LEU A 506 17.37 11.31 2.21
C LEU A 506 16.37 12.32 2.75
N VAL A 507 15.18 12.37 2.16
CA VAL A 507 14.12 13.32 2.53
C VAL A 507 13.00 12.55 3.24
N VAL A 508 12.61 13.00 4.44
CA VAL A 508 11.65 12.28 5.29
C VAL A 508 10.87 13.25 6.19
N TYR A 509 9.61 12.93 6.47
CA TYR A 509 8.86 13.60 7.53
C TYR A 509 9.19 12.99 8.90
N VAL A 510 9.49 13.83 9.89
CA VAL A 510 9.76 13.42 11.27
C VAL A 510 8.80 14.15 12.20
N TYR A 511 8.12 13.41 13.07
CA TYR A 511 7.18 13.94 14.05
C TYR A 511 7.81 13.99 15.44
N ASP A 512 7.72 15.14 16.10
CA ASP A 512 8.14 15.34 17.48
C ASP A 512 6.94 15.22 18.42
N THR A 513 6.94 14.16 19.23
CA THR A 513 5.86 13.91 20.22
C THR A 513 5.76 14.94 21.33
N LYS A 514 6.85 15.65 21.66
CA LYS A 514 6.86 16.64 22.74
C LYS A 514 6.28 17.96 22.28
N ALA A 515 6.66 18.37 21.07
CA ALA A 515 6.19 19.62 20.47
C ALA A 515 4.86 19.47 19.70
N ASP A 516 4.39 18.24 19.48
CA ASP A 516 3.20 17.92 18.67
C ASP A 516 3.26 18.59 17.28
N THR A 517 4.43 18.50 16.65
CA THR A 517 4.71 19.13 15.35
C THR A 517 5.53 18.19 14.47
N SER A 518 5.43 18.40 13.16
CA SER A 518 6.22 17.66 12.18
C SER A 518 7.26 18.55 11.53
N TYR A 519 8.32 17.92 11.04
CA TYR A 519 9.39 18.51 10.26
C TYR A 519 9.58 17.72 8.98
N MET A 520 10.01 18.39 7.92
CA MET A 520 10.64 17.72 6.78
C MET A 520 12.14 17.85 6.95
N ASN A 521 12.81 16.71 7.15
CA ASN A 521 14.24 16.64 7.34
C ASN A 521 14.92 16.12 6.07
N MET A 522 16.07 16.70 5.76
CA MET A 522 16.97 16.20 4.73
C MET A 522 18.28 15.79 5.36
N TYR A 523 18.72 14.57 5.08
CA TYR A 523 20.00 14.02 5.53
C TYR A 523 20.91 13.75 4.34
N CYS A 524 22.23 13.79 4.56
CA CYS A 524 23.18 13.38 3.53
C CYS A 524 23.27 11.85 3.48
N ALA A 525 22.86 11.24 2.37
CA ALA A 525 22.78 9.79 2.19
C ALA A 525 24.16 9.08 2.23
N ARG A 526 25.22 9.84 1.98
CA ARG A 526 26.61 9.35 2.00
C ARG A 526 27.20 9.33 3.40
N THR A 527 27.12 10.45 4.11
CA THR A 527 27.74 10.59 5.44
C THR A 527 26.91 9.95 6.54
N MET A 528 25.59 9.81 6.34
CA MET A 528 24.67 9.24 7.32
C MET A 528 24.74 9.96 8.68
N SER A 529 25.10 11.25 8.69
CA SER A 529 25.08 12.08 9.88
C SER A 529 23.66 12.18 10.43
N SER A 530 23.50 12.01 11.74
CA SER A 530 22.19 12.18 12.40
C SER A 530 21.75 13.64 12.53
N THR A 531 22.64 14.58 12.21
CA THR A 531 22.28 16.00 12.04
C THR A 531 21.78 16.23 10.61
N PRO A 532 20.55 16.72 10.42
CA PRO A 532 20.03 17.02 9.09
C PRO A 532 20.82 18.16 8.44
N VAL A 533 20.98 18.10 7.11
CA VAL A 533 21.55 19.22 6.35
C VAL A 533 20.57 20.39 6.24
N ALA A 534 19.27 20.10 6.32
CA ALA A 534 18.21 21.08 6.48
C ALA A 534 17.02 20.46 7.22
N SER A 535 16.37 21.24 8.08
CA SER A 535 15.10 20.90 8.70
C SER A 535 14.10 22.02 8.48
N LEU A 536 12.91 21.68 8.00
CA LEU A 536 11.83 22.62 7.75
C LEU A 536 10.67 22.29 8.67
N ARG A 537 10.17 23.27 9.42
CA ARG A 537 9.03 23.06 10.31
C ARG A 537 7.74 23.06 9.50
N MET A 538 6.91 22.04 9.65
CA MET A 538 5.63 21.96 8.97
C MET A 538 4.59 22.87 9.66
N PRO A 539 3.71 23.55 8.91
CA PRO A 539 2.66 24.41 9.48
C PRO A 539 1.54 23.62 10.14
N ARG A 540 1.50 22.32 9.85
CA ARG A 540 0.54 21.35 10.39
C ARG A 540 1.26 20.07 10.75
N ARG A 541 0.73 19.35 11.75
CA ARG A 541 1.13 17.97 11.99
C ARG A 541 0.92 17.16 10.71
N VAL A 542 1.95 16.44 10.30
CA VAL A 542 1.92 15.52 9.17
C VAL A 542 1.76 14.11 9.74
N PRO A 543 0.58 13.47 9.59
CA PRO A 543 0.34 12.14 10.12
C PRO A 543 1.31 11.11 9.56
N TYR A 544 1.49 9.98 10.25
CA TYR A 544 2.21 8.85 9.68
C TYR A 544 1.54 8.42 8.38
N GLY A 545 2.37 8.22 7.35
CA GLY A 545 1.93 7.86 6.01
C GLY A 545 2.59 6.57 5.53
N PHE A 546 2.46 6.33 4.23
CA PHE A 546 3.09 5.21 3.55
C PHE A 546 4.18 5.76 2.63
N HIS A 547 4.05 5.55 1.32
CA HIS A 547 5.13 5.83 0.39
C HIS A 547 5.14 7.28 -0.12
N GLY A 548 6.34 7.77 -0.39
CA GLY A 548 6.63 9.03 -1.01
C GLY A 548 7.46 8.90 -2.27
N THR A 549 7.57 10.01 -2.97
CA THR A 549 8.39 10.13 -4.17
C THR A 549 8.95 11.55 -4.29
N TRP A 550 9.98 11.69 -5.11
CA TRP A 550 10.52 12.98 -5.50
C TRP A 550 10.14 13.27 -6.94
N VAL A 551 9.41 14.37 -7.15
CA VAL A 551 9.05 14.84 -8.49
C VAL A 551 9.96 16.00 -8.87
N THR A 552 10.76 15.83 -9.91
CA THR A 552 11.72 16.85 -10.34
C THR A 552 11.02 18.07 -10.94
N GLU A 553 11.69 19.21 -10.93
CA GLU A 553 11.18 20.42 -11.60
C GLU A 553 10.90 20.18 -13.11
N GLU A 554 11.71 19.35 -13.76
CA GLU A 554 11.50 18.97 -15.15
C GLU A 554 10.22 18.14 -15.33
N GLN A 555 9.96 17.20 -14.43
CA GLN A 555 8.74 16.40 -14.43
C GLN A 555 7.50 17.29 -14.22
N ILE A 556 7.55 18.22 -13.25
CA ILE A 556 6.45 19.18 -13.00
C ILE A 556 6.13 19.99 -14.26
N LYS A 557 7.16 20.47 -14.97
CA LYS A 557 6.99 21.23 -16.24
C LYS A 557 6.46 20.38 -17.40
N LYS A 558 6.76 19.08 -17.41
CA LYS A 558 6.33 18.12 -18.44
C LYS A 558 5.00 17.43 -18.13
N GLN A 559 4.30 17.83 -17.06
CA GLN A 559 3.03 17.20 -16.73
C GLN A 559 2.02 17.40 -17.85
N VAL A 560 1.41 16.30 -18.29
CA VAL A 560 0.37 16.35 -19.31
C VAL A 560 -0.98 16.62 -18.66
N MET A 561 -1.76 17.50 -19.30
CA MET A 561 -3.18 17.64 -18.97
C MET A 561 -3.90 16.39 -19.44
N TRP A 562 -4.74 15.83 -18.57
CA TRP A 562 -5.57 14.68 -18.91
C TRP A 562 -6.43 14.99 -20.15
N VAL A 563 -6.48 14.02 -21.07
CA VAL A 563 -7.48 13.91 -22.14
C VAL A 563 -8.18 12.58 -21.95
#